data_AF-A0A950XXZ0-F1
#
_entry.id   AF-A0A950XXZ0-F1
#
_cell.length_a   1.000
_cell.length_b   1.000
_cell.length_c   1.000
_cell.angle_alpha   90.00
_cell.angle_beta   90.00
_cell.angle_gamma   90.00
#
_symmetry.space_group_name_H-M   'P 1'
#
loop_
_entity.id
_entity.type
_entity.pdbx_description
1 polymer ?
#
loop_
_entity_poly.entity_id
_entity_poly.type
_entity_poly.pdbx_seq_one_letter_code
_entity_poly.pdbx_strand_id
1 'polypeptide(L)'
;MLTRFLLTLCLTAFPIALRSAPVSGEAVYKQHCASCHDSGNTRAPSRDDLKNLPVTRIVRALEFGLMSNVGVPLRAEERDAVAAYLGSPVATQRIPEKAYCADRSIKFTPQIGPQWNGWSPSPGNTRYQSASAAGLTVDQVRRLKLKWAYGFDGDLVAFAQPAVLGR
;
A
#
# COMPACT_ATOMS: atom_id res chain seq x y z
N MET A 1 9.30 14.21 84.65
CA MET A 1 9.40 13.11 83.67
C MET A 1 8.76 13.57 82.36
N LEU A 2 9.55 14.07 81.39
CA LEU A 2 9.05 14.45 80.06
C LEU A 2 9.62 13.47 79.03
N THR A 3 8.76 12.61 78.49
CA THR A 3 9.10 11.59 77.49
C THR A 3 9.04 12.21 76.10
N ARG A 4 10.18 12.41 75.44
CA ARG A 4 10.27 12.89 74.05
C ARG A 4 9.96 11.74 73.09
N PHE A 5 8.85 11.84 72.35
CA PHE A 5 8.57 10.97 71.21
C PHE A 5 9.31 11.49 69.98
N LEU A 6 10.33 10.76 69.52
CA LEU A 6 10.97 10.98 68.22
C LEU A 6 10.13 10.27 67.15
N LEU A 7 9.49 11.05 66.29
CA LEU A 7 8.73 10.56 65.14
C LEU A 7 9.69 10.38 63.95
N THR A 8 10.11 9.14 63.70
CA THR A 8 11.00 8.81 62.58
C THR A 8 10.19 8.77 61.28
N LEU A 9 10.33 9.80 60.44
CA LEU A 9 9.68 9.87 59.13
C LEU A 9 10.42 8.99 58.13
N CYS A 10 9.88 7.81 57.84
CA CYS A 10 10.44 6.88 56.87
C CYS A 10 10.04 7.33 55.45
N LEU A 11 10.95 8.00 54.72
CA LEU A 11 10.75 8.30 53.30
C LEU A 11 10.86 7.00 52.49
N THR A 12 9.73 6.40 52.13
CA THR A 12 9.68 5.34 51.12
C THR A 12 9.87 5.96 49.74
N ALA A 13 11.05 5.80 49.15
CA ALA A 13 11.30 6.16 47.76
C ALA A 13 10.52 5.21 46.85
N PHE A 14 9.42 5.70 46.26
CA PHE A 14 8.72 4.99 45.18
C PHE A 14 9.51 5.20 43.88
N PRO A 15 10.05 4.15 43.24
CA PRO A 15 10.68 4.28 41.95
C PRO A 15 9.64 4.73 40.92
N ILE A 16 9.77 5.98 40.44
CA ILE A 16 9.01 6.49 39.30
C ILE A 16 9.58 5.80 38.05
N ALA A 17 8.86 4.82 37.53
CA ALA A 17 9.18 4.24 36.24
C ALA A 17 8.95 5.30 35.16
N LEU A 18 10.02 5.85 34.59
CA LEU A 18 9.93 6.68 33.37
C LEU A 18 9.44 5.79 32.22
N ARG A 19 8.16 5.90 31.87
CA ARG A 19 7.67 5.42 30.58
C ARG A 19 8.10 6.41 29.49
N SER A 20 8.79 5.90 28.48
CA SER A 20 9.02 6.61 27.21
C SER A 20 7.70 7.17 26.69
N ALA A 21 7.69 8.42 26.24
CA ALA A 21 6.54 8.95 25.52
C ALA A 21 6.25 8.09 24.27
N PRO A 22 4.98 7.91 23.90
CA PRO A 22 4.63 7.18 22.68
C PRO A 22 5.20 7.90 21.45
N VAL A 23 5.67 7.13 20.47
CA VAL A 23 6.17 7.67 19.19
C VAL A 23 5.00 8.31 18.45
N SER A 24 5.14 9.58 18.06
CA SER A 24 4.10 10.31 17.33
C SER A 24 4.17 10.03 15.83
N GLY A 25 3.14 9.36 15.30
CA GLY A 25 3.03 9.10 13.86
C GLY A 25 2.93 10.37 13.01
N GLU A 26 2.30 11.43 13.53
CA GLU A 26 2.25 12.73 12.87
C GLU A 26 3.64 13.36 12.76
N ALA A 27 4.47 13.25 13.80
CA ALA A 27 5.83 13.79 13.79
C ALA A 27 6.69 13.04 12.76
N VAL A 28 6.62 11.70 12.75
CA VAL A 28 7.31 10.87 11.75
C VAL A 28 6.85 11.23 10.34
N TYR A 29 5.54 11.43 10.12
CA TYR A 29 5.00 11.84 8.82
C TYR A 29 5.60 13.16 8.34
N LYS A 30 5.58 14.19 9.19
CA LYS A 30 6.13 15.52 8.85
C LYS A 30 7.61 15.45 8.51
N GLN A 31 8.37 14.61 9.21
CA GLN A 31 9.81 14.51 9.04
C GLN A 31 10.23 13.67 7.82
N HIS A 32 9.50 12.60 7.49
CA HIS A 32 9.96 11.60 6.53
C HIS A 32 9.07 11.42 5.29
N CYS A 33 7.80 11.86 5.32
CA CYS A 33 6.80 11.48 4.33
C CYS A 33 6.20 12.67 3.57
N ALA A 34 5.95 13.78 4.26
CA ALA A 34 5.18 14.92 3.76
C ALA A 34 5.75 15.53 2.47
N SER A 35 7.07 15.55 2.30
CA SER A 35 7.74 16.13 1.12
C SER A 35 7.26 15.51 -0.20
N CYS A 36 6.88 14.23 -0.19
CA CYS A 36 6.34 13.54 -1.36
C CYS A 36 4.82 13.46 -1.32
N HIS A 37 4.22 13.09 -0.19
CA HIS A 37 2.79 12.78 -0.08
C HIS A 37 1.87 14.01 -0.01
N ASP A 38 2.40 15.19 0.32
CA ASP A 38 1.65 16.46 0.28
C ASP A 38 1.97 17.30 -0.97
N SER A 39 2.88 16.84 -1.83
CA SER A 39 3.35 17.62 -2.99
C SER A 39 2.36 17.70 -4.17
N GLY A 40 1.28 16.92 -4.15
CA GLY A 40 0.30 16.84 -5.24
C GLY A 40 0.81 16.17 -6.52
N ASN A 41 2.00 15.55 -6.49
CA ASN A 41 2.52 14.81 -7.64
C ASN A 41 1.77 13.47 -7.82
N THR A 42 1.72 12.96 -9.05
CA THR A 42 0.98 11.72 -9.38
C THR A 42 1.73 10.43 -9.07
N ARG A 43 2.98 10.52 -8.56
CA ARG A 43 3.84 9.38 -8.27
C ARG A 43 3.73 8.91 -6.82
N ALA A 44 3.27 9.77 -5.91
CA ALA A 44 3.00 9.44 -4.51
C ALA A 44 1.49 9.58 -4.23
N PRO A 45 0.82 8.57 -3.64
CA PRO A 45 -0.57 8.71 -3.20
C PRO A 45 -0.71 9.87 -2.22
N SER A 46 -1.81 10.63 -2.30
CA SER A 46 -2.06 11.70 -1.35
C SER A 46 -2.31 11.14 0.05
N ARG A 47 -2.19 11.98 1.08
CA ARG A 47 -2.56 11.58 2.44
C ARG A 47 -4.01 11.10 2.55
N ASP A 48 -4.92 11.66 1.75
CA ASP A 48 -6.32 11.22 1.73
C ASP A 48 -6.49 9.86 1.06
N ASP A 49 -5.67 9.53 0.06
CA ASP A 49 -5.64 8.17 -0.51
C ASP A 49 -5.10 7.15 0.49
N LEU A 50 -4.06 7.53 1.26
CA LEU A 50 -3.46 6.66 2.27
C LEU A 50 -4.44 6.30 3.39
N LYS A 51 -5.39 7.18 3.72
CA LYS A 51 -6.47 6.88 4.68
C LYS A 51 -7.40 5.77 4.22
N ASN A 52 -7.44 5.45 2.93
CA ASN A 52 -8.21 4.33 2.40
C ASN A 52 -7.46 2.99 2.45
N LEU A 53 -6.18 3.00 2.86
CA LEU A 53 -5.39 1.79 3.01
C LEU A 53 -5.46 1.23 4.44
N PRO A 54 -5.49 -0.10 4.62
CA PRO A 54 -5.27 -0.72 5.92
C PRO A 54 -3.90 -0.33 6.51
N VAL A 55 -3.82 -0.12 7.82
CA VAL A 55 -2.54 0.14 8.52
C VAL A 55 -1.47 -0.89 8.16
N THR A 56 -1.84 -2.17 8.14
CA THR A 56 -0.94 -3.29 7.78
C THR A 56 -0.38 -3.16 6.37
N ARG A 57 -1.12 -2.56 5.43
CA ARG A 57 -0.66 -2.34 4.06
C ARG A 57 0.41 -1.25 4.01
N ILE A 58 0.25 -0.19 4.81
CA ILE A 58 1.25 0.88 4.90
C ILE A 58 2.54 0.36 5.54
N VAL A 59 2.46 -0.43 6.61
CA VAL A 59 3.64 -1.09 7.23
C VAL A 59 4.36 -1.95 6.19
N ARG A 60 3.64 -2.83 5.48
CA ARG A 60 4.22 -3.67 4.43
C ARG A 60 4.91 -2.85 3.34
N ALA A 61 4.35 -1.71 2.96
CA ALA A 61 4.95 -0.84 1.95
C ALA A 61 6.27 -0.21 2.44
N LEU A 62 6.36 0.16 3.73
CA LEU A 62 7.55 0.71 4.38
C LEU A 62 8.64 -0.34 4.63
N GLU A 63 8.29 -1.62 4.72
CA GLU A 63 9.27 -2.69 5.00
C GLU A 63 9.73 -3.42 3.75
N PHE A 64 8.81 -3.74 2.84
CA PHE A 64 9.07 -4.64 1.71
C PHE A 64 8.60 -4.07 0.36
N GLY A 65 8.00 -2.88 0.33
CA GLY A 65 7.39 -2.29 -0.85
C GLY A 65 8.18 -1.13 -1.45
N LEU A 66 7.50 -0.35 -2.29
CA LEU A 66 8.07 0.82 -2.97
C LEU A 66 8.58 1.91 -2.02
N MET A 67 8.10 1.94 -0.77
CA MET A 67 8.51 2.90 0.26
C MET A 67 9.61 2.36 1.18
N SER A 68 10.19 1.18 0.90
CA SER A 68 11.25 0.60 1.72
C SER A 68 12.46 1.52 1.90
N ASN A 69 12.84 2.26 0.86
CA ASN A 69 13.93 3.24 0.96
C ASN A 69 13.64 4.37 1.97
N VAL A 70 12.37 4.71 2.21
CA VAL A 70 11.95 5.69 3.23
C VAL A 70 11.79 5.02 4.59
N GLY A 71 11.38 3.75 4.63
CA GLY A 71 11.11 3.01 5.86
C GLY A 71 12.33 2.33 6.51
N VAL A 72 13.38 2.01 5.76
CA VAL A 72 14.64 1.43 6.27
C VAL A 72 15.28 2.26 7.41
N PRO A 73 15.41 3.60 7.32
CA PRO A 73 16.00 4.38 8.41
C PRO A 73 15.09 4.54 9.63
N LEU A 74 13.81 4.17 9.54
CA LEU A 74 12.87 4.25 10.66
C LEU A 74 12.98 3.01 11.56
N ARG A 75 12.80 3.21 12.87
CA ARG A 75 12.60 2.11 13.81
C ARG A 75 11.24 1.46 13.57
N ALA A 76 11.09 0.21 14.01
CA ALA A 76 9.82 -0.51 13.90
C ALA A 76 8.66 0.29 14.51
N GLU A 77 8.86 0.86 15.70
CA GLU A 77 7.82 1.65 16.38
C GLU A 77 7.45 2.93 15.62
N GLU A 78 8.39 3.51 14.86
CA GLU A 78 8.14 4.69 14.02
C GLU A 78 7.35 4.32 12.76
N ARG A 79 7.67 3.18 12.14
CA ARG A 79 6.89 2.63 11.01
C ARG A 79 5.45 2.33 11.43
N ASP A 80 5.27 1.70 12.57
CA ASP A 80 3.95 1.38 13.11
C ASP A 80 3.16 2.66 13.47
N ALA A 81 3.81 3.62 14.13
CA ALA A 81 3.18 4.88 14.52
C ALA A 81 2.72 5.69 13.29
N VAL A 82 3.56 5.84 12.26
CA VAL A 82 3.19 6.58 11.05
C VAL A 82 2.14 5.84 10.23
N ALA A 83 2.19 4.51 10.17
CA ALA A 83 1.17 3.71 9.51
C ALA A 83 -0.19 3.82 10.23
N ALA A 84 -0.21 3.81 11.56
CA ALA A 84 -1.43 4.00 12.35
C ALA A 84 -2.00 5.42 12.21
N TYR A 85 -1.14 6.43 12.02
CA TYR A 85 -1.56 7.81 11.77
C TYR A 85 -2.17 8.01 10.38
N LEU A 86 -1.66 7.28 9.37
CA LEU A 86 -2.07 7.45 7.98
C LEU A 86 -3.20 6.52 7.55
N GLY A 87 -3.18 5.27 8.02
CA GLY A 87 -4.03 4.19 7.53
C GLY A 87 -5.36 4.09 8.26
N SER A 88 -6.30 3.40 7.62
CA SER A 88 -7.58 3.03 8.22
C SER A 88 -7.43 1.82 9.15
N PRO A 89 -8.19 1.78 10.27
CA PRO A 89 -8.23 0.63 11.18
C PRO A 89 -8.92 -0.59 10.55
N VAL A 90 -9.44 -0.48 9.33
CA VAL A 90 -10.07 -1.59 8.62
C VAL A 90 -9.06 -2.72 8.45
N ALA A 91 -9.41 -3.89 8.97
CA ALA A 91 -8.63 -5.10 8.78
C ALA A 91 -8.47 -5.40 7.28
N THR A 92 -7.32 -5.94 6.89
CA THR A 92 -7.12 -6.43 5.53
C THR A 92 -8.22 -7.42 5.19
N GLN A 93 -9.06 -7.08 4.21
CA GLN A 93 -10.15 -7.95 3.81
C GLN A 93 -9.57 -9.21 3.20
N ARG A 94 -9.87 -10.37 3.80
CA ARG A 94 -9.47 -11.65 3.23
C ARG A 94 -10.22 -11.85 1.92
N ILE A 95 -9.49 -12.07 0.84
CA ILE A 95 -10.10 -12.45 -0.44
C ILE A 95 -10.83 -13.78 -0.26
N PRO A 96 -12.14 -13.85 -0.60
CA PRO A 96 -12.91 -15.06 -0.43
C PRO A 96 -12.39 -16.14 -1.40
N GLU A 97 -12.43 -17.40 -1.01
CA GLU A 97 -11.87 -18.50 -1.82
C GLU A 97 -12.45 -18.56 -3.23
N LYS A 98 -13.73 -18.19 -3.39
CA LYS A 98 -14.43 -18.08 -4.68
C LYS A 98 -13.85 -17.06 -5.66
N ALA A 99 -13.04 -16.11 -5.19
CA ALA A 99 -12.37 -15.14 -6.04
C ALA A 99 -11.09 -15.70 -6.68
N TYR A 100 -10.61 -16.86 -6.20
CA TYR A 100 -9.57 -17.62 -6.87
C TYR A 100 -10.20 -18.60 -7.86
N CYS A 101 -9.47 -18.92 -8.93
CA CYS A 101 -9.86 -20.00 -9.82
C CYS A 101 -9.94 -21.31 -9.03
N ALA A 102 -11.06 -22.03 -9.15
CA ALA A 102 -11.26 -23.34 -8.53
C ALA A 102 -10.22 -24.35 -9.05
N ASP A 103 -9.96 -24.31 -10.36
CA ASP A 103 -8.83 -24.97 -10.98
C ASP A 103 -7.66 -23.97 -11.09
N ARG A 104 -6.55 -24.28 -10.41
CA ARG A 104 -5.31 -23.50 -10.47
C ARG A 104 -4.31 -24.05 -11.48
N SER A 105 -4.68 -25.12 -12.19
CA SER A 105 -3.88 -25.63 -13.29
C SER A 105 -3.95 -24.65 -14.47
N ILE A 106 -2.79 -24.25 -14.98
CA ILE A 106 -2.71 -23.39 -16.16
C ILE A 106 -2.27 -24.24 -17.32
N LYS A 107 -3.20 -24.52 -18.24
CA LYS A 107 -2.87 -25.06 -19.56
C LYS A 107 -2.52 -23.89 -20.47
N PHE A 108 -1.22 -23.69 -20.65
CA PHE A 108 -0.73 -22.64 -21.52
C PHE A 108 -0.70 -23.12 -22.97
N THR A 109 -1.47 -22.47 -23.84
CA THR A 109 -1.27 -22.57 -25.29
C THR A 109 -0.82 -21.20 -25.78
N PRO A 110 0.42 -21.03 -26.26
CA PRO A 110 0.89 -19.75 -26.76
C PRO A 110 -0.04 -19.26 -27.87
N GLN A 111 -0.63 -18.09 -27.71
CA GLN A 111 -1.42 -17.49 -28.76
C GLN A 111 -0.47 -16.78 -29.73
N ILE A 112 -0.47 -17.22 -30.99
CA ILE A 112 0.24 -16.55 -32.08
C ILE A 112 -0.75 -15.55 -32.71
N GLY A 113 -0.57 -14.26 -32.44
CA GLY A 113 -1.42 -13.19 -32.99
C GLY A 113 -0.97 -11.80 -32.50
N PRO A 114 -1.60 -10.71 -32.96
CA PRO A 114 -1.33 -9.37 -32.43
C PRO A 114 -1.76 -9.35 -30.97
N GLN A 115 -0.80 -9.28 -30.07
CA GLN A 115 -1.00 -9.33 -28.62
C GLN A 115 -0.23 -8.17 -27.99
N TRP A 116 -0.88 -7.48 -27.06
CA TRP A 116 -0.20 -6.57 -26.15
C TRP A 116 0.48 -7.38 -25.05
N ASN A 117 1.59 -8.03 -25.41
CA ASN A 117 2.46 -8.67 -24.43
C ASN A 117 3.51 -7.67 -23.96
N GLY A 118 3.13 -6.82 -22.99
CA GLY A 118 3.98 -5.76 -22.43
C GLY A 118 3.49 -4.35 -22.78
N TRP A 119 4.42 -3.40 -22.83
CA TRP A 119 4.09 -1.97 -22.94
C TRP A 119 3.64 -1.52 -24.34
N SER A 120 3.94 -2.31 -25.37
CA SER A 120 3.65 -1.98 -26.77
C SER A 120 3.67 -3.24 -27.62
N PRO A 121 2.85 -3.32 -28.70
CA PRO A 121 2.91 -4.43 -29.65
C PRO A 121 4.13 -4.35 -30.59
N SER A 122 4.91 -3.26 -30.52
CA SER A 122 6.12 -3.06 -31.31
C SER A 122 7.32 -2.59 -30.46
N PRO A 123 8.56 -2.87 -30.90
CA PRO A 123 9.78 -2.44 -30.19
C PRO A 123 9.91 -0.91 -30.02
N GLY A 124 9.26 -0.12 -30.88
CA GLY A 124 9.30 1.34 -30.81
C GLY A 124 8.55 1.94 -29.63
N ASN A 125 7.89 1.11 -28.81
CA ASN A 125 7.13 1.52 -27.61
C ASN A 125 6.13 2.66 -27.86
N THR A 126 5.52 2.70 -29.04
CA THR A 126 4.57 3.75 -29.42
C THR A 126 3.25 3.66 -28.66
N ARG A 127 3.01 2.55 -27.96
CA ARG A 127 1.76 2.26 -27.22
C ARG A 127 0.54 2.43 -28.12
N TYR A 128 0.69 2.09 -29.40
CA TYR A 128 -0.31 2.32 -30.43
C TYR A 128 -0.77 0.98 -31.04
N GLN A 129 -2.08 0.83 -31.17
CA GLN A 129 -2.72 -0.27 -31.87
C GLN A 129 -3.29 0.25 -33.19
N SER A 130 -2.84 -0.31 -34.33
CA SER A 130 -3.41 0.07 -35.63
C SER A 130 -4.87 -0.36 -35.73
N ALA A 131 -5.67 0.34 -36.53
CA ALA A 131 -7.07 -0.02 -36.77
C ALA A 131 -7.22 -1.47 -37.30
N SER A 132 -6.32 -1.90 -38.21
CA SER A 132 -6.32 -3.25 -38.75
C SER A 132 -6.07 -4.33 -37.69
N ALA A 133 -5.18 -4.06 -36.73
CA ALA A 133 -4.88 -5.01 -35.65
C ALA A 133 -5.88 -4.91 -34.49
N ALA A 134 -6.53 -3.75 -34.29
CA ALA A 134 -7.59 -3.58 -33.30
C ALA A 134 -8.88 -4.30 -33.70
N GLY A 135 -9.18 -4.38 -35.00
CA GLY A 135 -10.42 -4.96 -35.50
C GLY A 135 -11.68 -4.21 -35.05
N LEU A 136 -11.54 -2.94 -34.65
CA LEU A 136 -12.60 -2.10 -34.11
C LEU A 136 -12.74 -0.80 -34.90
N THR A 137 -13.99 -0.43 -35.22
CA THR A 137 -14.33 0.89 -35.78
C THR A 137 -14.70 1.87 -34.66
N VAL A 138 -14.63 3.17 -34.95
CA VAL A 138 -15.00 4.24 -34.00
C VAL A 138 -16.45 4.08 -33.51
N ASP A 139 -17.37 3.69 -34.39
CA ASP A 139 -18.79 3.47 -34.01
C ASP A 139 -18.98 2.23 -33.12
N GLN A 140 -18.11 1.23 -33.25
CA GLN A 140 -18.13 0.06 -32.36
C GLN A 140 -17.66 0.40 -30.95
N VAL A 141 -16.74 1.36 -30.78
CA VAL A 141 -16.21 1.76 -29.46
C VAL A 141 -17.34 2.21 -28.53
N ARG A 142 -18.31 2.96 -29.06
CA ARG A 142 -19.47 3.47 -28.28
C ARG A 142 -20.40 2.36 -27.78
N ARG A 143 -20.28 1.15 -28.33
CA ARG A 143 -21.12 -0.02 -27.99
C ARG A 143 -20.41 -1.02 -27.08
N LEU A 144 -19.14 -0.77 -26.72
CA LEU A 144 -18.39 -1.65 -25.82
C LEU A 144 -19.04 -1.68 -24.44
N LYS A 145 -19.04 -2.87 -23.83
CA LYS A 145 -19.48 -3.10 -22.45
C LYS A 145 -18.35 -3.78 -21.68
N LEU A 146 -18.23 -3.46 -20.40
CA LEU A 146 -17.27 -4.13 -19.51
C LEU A 146 -17.62 -5.62 -19.43
N LYS A 147 -16.72 -6.49 -19.90
CA LYS A 147 -16.90 -7.94 -19.79
C LYS A 147 -16.48 -8.45 -18.42
N TRP A 148 -15.36 -7.95 -17.90
CA TRP A 148 -14.82 -8.27 -16.60
C TRP A 148 -13.84 -7.17 -16.17
N ALA A 149 -13.62 -7.06 -14.86
CA ALA A 149 -12.54 -6.28 -14.28
C ALA A 149 -11.88 -7.13 -13.19
N TYR A 150 -10.56 -6.99 -13.04
CA TYR A 150 -9.79 -7.67 -12.02
C TYR A 150 -9.02 -6.64 -11.21
N GLY A 151 -9.14 -6.71 -9.88
CA GLY A 151 -8.40 -5.88 -8.94
C GLY A 151 -7.30 -6.69 -8.27
N PHE A 152 -6.16 -6.04 -8.01
CA PHE A 152 -5.09 -6.63 -7.21
C PHE A 152 -5.38 -6.37 -5.73
N ASP A 153 -5.25 -7.41 -4.91
CA ASP A 153 -5.56 -7.30 -3.48
C ASP A 153 -4.70 -6.25 -2.79
N GLY A 154 -5.34 -5.35 -2.06
CA GLY A 154 -4.66 -4.30 -1.30
C GLY A 154 -3.86 -3.30 -2.13
N ASP A 155 -4.04 -3.26 -3.46
CA ASP A 155 -3.46 -2.25 -4.34
C ASP A 155 -4.54 -1.25 -4.77
N LEU A 156 -4.24 0.05 -4.64
CA LEU A 156 -5.11 1.13 -5.14
C LEU A 156 -4.80 1.50 -6.59
N VAL A 157 -3.61 1.13 -7.08
CA VAL A 157 -3.11 1.47 -8.41
C VAL A 157 -2.32 0.28 -8.97
N ALA A 158 -2.58 -0.09 -10.22
CA ALA A 158 -1.75 -1.05 -10.94
C ALA A 158 -0.48 -0.34 -11.45
N PHE A 159 0.67 -0.63 -10.85
CA PHE A 159 1.95 0.02 -11.19
C PHE A 159 2.64 -0.54 -12.44
N ALA A 160 2.08 -1.59 -13.05
CA ALA A 160 2.61 -2.24 -14.24
C ALA A 160 1.48 -2.57 -15.23
N GLN A 161 1.83 -2.65 -16.52
CA GLN A 161 0.92 -3.21 -17.52
C GLN A 161 0.77 -4.71 -17.30
N PRO A 162 -0.46 -5.26 -17.37
CA PRO A 162 -0.66 -6.69 -17.34
C PRO A 162 -0.04 -7.34 -18.58
N ALA A 163 0.62 -8.49 -18.41
CA ALA A 163 0.93 -9.37 -19.51
C ALA A 163 -0.31 -10.22 -19.81
N VAL A 164 -0.90 -10.02 -20.99
CA VAL A 164 -2.04 -10.84 -21.43
C VAL A 164 -1.49 -11.98 -22.27
N LEU A 165 -1.64 -13.20 -21.76
CA LEU A 165 -1.24 -14.42 -22.46
C LEU A 165 -2.38 -15.45 -22.36
N GLY A 166 -2.83 -15.97 -23.50
CA GLY A 166 -3.92 -16.95 -23.56
C GLY A 166 -5.29 -16.34 -23.89
N ARG A 167 -6.35 -17.13 -23.74
CA ARG A 167 -7.76 -16.75 -23.98
C ARG A 167 -8.56 -16.68 -22.68
#